data_AF-A0A179HPM4-F1
#
_entry.id   AF-A0A179HPM4-F1
#
_cell.length_a   1.000
_cell.length_b   1.000
_cell.length_c   1.000
_cell.angle_alpha   90.00
_cell.angle_beta   90.00
_cell.angle_gamma   90.00
#
_symmetry.space_group_name_H-M   'P 1'
#
loop_
_entity.id
_entity.type
_entity.pdbx_description
1 polymer ?
#
loop_
_entity_poly.entity_id
_entity_poly.type
_entity_poly.pdbx_seq_one_letter_code
_entity_poly.pdbx_strand_id
1 'polypeptide(L)'
;MLCTRCCRAAISRRQLLPLARQFSVSAQIRSAEPKLSTPVTSAGDATAASSKPAAPRSICPEGTVLSGLNFTKGGQDPVALKDEDYPEWLWSCLDVMKKGADAADENAGDEFSKSKKQRRLAAKRQKTLEAKLLAEGNLEALAPKVPLQHQSVNLPGEAGGSVQHNIEAADKREELRKAMRKERKAKIKEANYLKSM
;
A
#
# COMPACT_ATOMS: atom_id res chain seq x y z
N MET A 1 19.76 -47.65 -11.67
CA MET A 1 19.78 -48.45 -10.43
C MET A 1 20.95 -47.95 -9.57
N LEU A 2 20.73 -46.97 -8.70
CA LEU A 2 21.75 -46.41 -7.80
C LEU A 2 21.24 -46.56 -6.37
N CYS A 3 22.03 -47.23 -5.54
CA CYS A 3 21.63 -47.90 -4.30
C CYS A 3 21.50 -46.95 -3.10
N THR A 4 20.39 -47.07 -2.36
CA THR A 4 19.94 -46.21 -1.25
C THR A 4 20.50 -46.59 0.13
N ARG A 5 21.67 -47.23 0.22
CA ARG A 5 22.20 -47.75 1.50
C ARG A 5 23.49 -47.10 2.02
N CYS A 6 23.97 -45.99 1.44
CA CYS A 6 25.25 -45.37 1.85
C CYS A 6 25.15 -44.01 2.57
N CYS A 7 23.96 -43.48 2.90
CA CYS A 7 23.84 -42.17 3.57
C CYS A 7 23.46 -42.24 5.06
N ARG A 8 23.60 -43.40 5.72
CA ARG A 8 23.45 -43.56 7.17
C ARG A 8 24.75 -44.05 7.80
N ALA A 9 25.75 -43.17 7.91
CA ALA A 9 26.84 -43.27 8.89
C ALA A 9 27.81 -42.08 8.77
N ALA A 10 27.40 -40.89 9.21
CA ALA A 10 28.33 -39.80 9.52
C ALA A 10 27.71 -38.82 10.54
N ILE A 11 27.16 -39.35 11.63
CA ILE A 11 26.94 -38.56 12.84
C ILE A 11 28.25 -38.65 13.63
N SER A 12 29.18 -37.74 13.36
CA SER A 12 30.31 -37.51 14.26
C SER A 12 30.10 -36.18 14.97
N ARG A 13 29.95 -36.32 16.29
CA ARG A 13 29.83 -35.28 17.28
C ARG A 13 31.03 -34.34 17.17
N ARG A 14 30.82 -33.12 16.67
CA ARG A 14 31.75 -32.02 16.95
C ARG A 14 31.24 -31.29 18.18
N GLN A 15 32.02 -31.43 19.23
CA GLN A 15 31.82 -30.89 20.56
C GLN A 15 31.68 -29.37 20.50
N LEU A 16 30.59 -28.88 21.08
CA LEU A 16 30.37 -27.47 21.36
C LEU A 16 31.33 -27.06 22.49
N LEU A 17 32.34 -26.25 22.17
CA LEU A 17 33.09 -25.49 23.16
C LEU A 17 32.27 -24.23 23.50
N PRO A 18 31.92 -23.97 24.77
CA PRO A 18 31.31 -22.70 25.15
C PRO A 18 32.42 -21.63 25.20
N LEU A 19 32.52 -20.80 24.15
CA LEU A 19 33.27 -19.55 24.23
C LEU A 19 32.44 -18.56 25.07
N ALA A 20 32.60 -18.63 26.39
CA ALA A 20 32.03 -17.66 27.32
C ALA A 20 32.74 -16.30 27.12
N ARG A 21 32.14 -15.43 26.32
CA ARG A 21 32.57 -14.03 26.20
C ARG A 21 32.06 -13.28 27.43
N GLN A 22 32.91 -13.17 28.45
CA GLN A 22 32.69 -12.31 29.60
C GLN A 22 32.77 -10.85 29.14
N PHE A 23 31.63 -10.20 28.92
CA PHE A 23 31.58 -8.76 28.83
C PHE A 23 31.49 -8.21 30.26
N SER A 24 32.63 -7.75 30.76
CA SER A 24 32.68 -6.87 31.92
C SER A 24 32.12 -5.51 31.50
N VAL A 25 30.92 -5.16 31.98
CA VAL A 25 30.35 -3.82 31.84
C VAL A 25 30.65 -3.08 33.14
N SER A 26 31.77 -2.36 33.19
CA SER A 26 31.97 -1.30 34.17
C SER A 26 31.27 -0.04 33.68
N ALA A 27 29.99 0.10 34.00
CA ALA A 27 29.29 1.37 33.83
C ALA A 27 29.85 2.37 34.85
N GLN A 28 30.69 3.30 34.41
CA GLN A 28 31.02 4.49 35.20
C GLN A 28 29.77 5.35 35.33
N ILE A 29 29.16 5.34 36.51
CA ILE A 29 28.11 6.27 36.91
C ILE A 29 28.76 7.66 36.97
N ARG A 30 28.59 8.46 35.92
CA ARG A 30 28.81 9.91 36.00
C ARG A 30 27.55 10.51 36.62
N SER A 31 27.60 10.79 37.92
CA SER A 31 26.64 11.68 38.58
C SER A 31 26.80 13.07 37.97
N ALA A 32 25.90 13.44 37.07
CA ALA A 32 25.69 14.82 36.65
C ALA A 32 24.30 15.22 37.13
N GLU A 33 24.24 16.17 38.06
CA GLU A 33 23.01 16.78 38.55
C GLU A 33 22.18 17.34 37.39
N PRO A 34 20.88 17.00 37.29
CA PRO A 34 20.01 17.61 36.31
C PRO A 34 19.68 19.05 36.74
N LYS A 35 20.19 20.05 36.01
CA LYS A 35 19.73 21.44 36.13
C LYS A 35 18.31 21.53 35.59
N LEU A 36 17.34 21.61 36.50
CA LEU A 36 15.94 21.85 36.22
C LEU A 36 15.76 23.32 35.78
N SER A 37 15.79 23.57 34.48
CA SER A 37 15.44 24.88 33.91
C SER A 37 13.93 24.96 33.72
N THR A 38 13.25 25.67 34.62
CA THR A 38 11.88 26.13 34.41
C THR A 38 11.89 27.42 33.59
N PRO A 39 11.31 27.46 32.38
CA PRO A 39 11.04 28.73 31.72
C PRO A 39 9.71 29.30 32.24
N VAL A 40 9.81 30.29 33.12
CA VAL A 40 8.74 31.26 33.36
C VAL A 40 8.88 32.36 32.31
N THR A 41 8.05 32.31 31.26
CA THR A 41 7.74 33.50 30.46
C THR A 41 6.26 33.44 30.05
N SER A 42 5.57 34.55 30.33
CA SER A 42 4.14 34.80 30.15
C SER A 42 3.61 34.62 28.72
N ALA A 43 2.28 34.47 28.68
CA ALA A 43 1.42 34.39 27.52
C ALA A 43 1.64 35.46 26.44
N GLY A 44 1.45 35.03 25.19
CA GLY A 44 1.14 35.90 24.06
C GLY A 44 2.26 36.02 23.03
N ASP A 45 2.44 34.98 22.20
CA ASP A 45 2.68 35.21 20.78
C ASP A 45 2.26 33.96 19.97
N ALA A 46 1.32 34.17 19.07
CA ALA A 46 0.79 33.18 18.17
C ALA A 46 1.85 32.87 17.09
N THR A 47 2.69 31.87 17.32
CA THR A 47 3.52 31.32 16.26
C THR A 47 2.76 30.17 15.59
N ALA A 48 2.07 30.55 14.51
CA ALA A 48 1.58 29.66 13.49
C ALA A 48 2.68 28.63 13.14
N ALA A 49 2.44 27.36 13.52
CA ALA A 49 3.23 26.25 13.05
C ALA A 49 3.05 26.18 11.53
N SER A 50 4.12 26.56 10.84
CA SER A 50 4.30 26.54 9.39
C SER A 50 3.82 25.22 8.79
N SER A 51 2.71 25.31 8.04
CA SER A 51 2.35 24.31 7.05
C SER A 51 3.55 24.13 6.13
N LYS A 52 4.16 22.93 6.12
CA LYS A 52 5.07 22.55 5.04
C LYS A 52 4.37 22.88 3.71
N PRO A 53 5.00 23.62 2.78
CA PRO A 53 4.40 23.78 1.47
C PRO A 53 4.24 22.38 0.90
N ALA A 54 3.01 22.02 0.57
CA ALA A 54 2.74 20.81 -0.19
C ALA A 54 3.69 20.82 -1.40
N ALA A 55 4.31 19.69 -1.69
CA ALA A 55 5.07 19.56 -2.93
C ALA A 55 4.18 20.02 -4.09
N PRO A 56 4.72 20.75 -5.08
CA PRO A 56 3.94 21.18 -6.24
C PRO A 56 3.21 19.97 -6.83
N ARG A 57 1.91 20.14 -7.12
CA ARG A 57 1.05 19.03 -7.58
C ARG A 57 1.55 18.48 -8.92
N SER A 58 2.05 19.35 -9.79
CA SER A 58 2.67 19.00 -11.05
C SER A 58 4.21 19.12 -11.01
N ILE A 59 4.85 18.38 -11.91
CA ILE A 59 6.30 18.46 -12.16
C ILE A 59 6.62 19.57 -13.18
N CYS A 60 5.65 19.92 -14.03
CA CYS A 60 5.80 20.92 -15.09
C CYS A 60 5.20 22.26 -14.63
N PRO A 61 6.02 23.28 -14.33
CA PRO A 61 5.51 24.59 -13.95
C PRO A 61 4.79 25.28 -15.12
N GLU A 62 3.98 26.29 -14.81
CA GLU A 62 3.32 27.15 -15.79
C GLU A 62 4.36 27.72 -16.79
N GLY A 63 3.98 27.83 -18.07
CA GLY A 63 4.86 28.36 -19.11
C GLY A 63 5.84 27.34 -19.70
N THR A 64 5.86 26.09 -19.24
CA THR A 64 6.71 25.04 -19.83
C THR A 64 6.24 24.68 -21.23
N VAL A 65 7.09 24.84 -22.24
CA VAL A 65 6.80 24.41 -23.62
C VAL A 65 6.90 22.88 -23.70
N LEU A 66 5.80 22.22 -24.06
CA LEU A 66 5.75 20.76 -24.21
C LEU A 66 6.23 20.37 -25.61
N SER A 67 7.52 20.04 -25.71
CA SER A 67 8.16 19.77 -27.00
C SER A 67 7.63 18.52 -27.69
N GLY A 68 7.45 18.62 -29.01
CA GLY A 68 7.13 17.45 -29.86
C GLY A 68 5.67 16.99 -29.82
N LEU A 69 4.76 17.82 -29.30
CA LEU A 69 3.32 17.54 -29.36
C LEU A 69 2.69 18.07 -30.65
N ASN A 70 3.20 19.18 -31.21
CA ASN A 70 2.66 19.70 -32.45
C ASN A 70 3.14 18.89 -33.66
N PHE A 71 2.19 18.34 -34.42
CA PHE A 71 2.44 17.64 -35.69
C PHE A 71 2.11 18.49 -36.93
N THR A 72 1.57 19.70 -36.75
CA THR A 72 1.19 20.61 -37.84
C THR A 72 2.36 21.49 -38.26
N LYS A 73 2.54 21.65 -39.58
CA LYS A 73 3.59 22.52 -40.14
C LYS A 73 3.24 23.99 -39.84
N GLY A 74 4.15 24.69 -39.16
CA GLY A 74 3.96 26.10 -38.78
C GLY A 74 3.14 26.33 -37.51
N GLY A 75 2.73 25.27 -36.80
CA GLY A 75 2.15 25.40 -35.46
C GLY A 75 3.23 25.57 -34.39
N GLN A 76 2.86 26.19 -33.27
CA GLN A 76 3.68 26.29 -32.07
C GLN A 76 3.39 25.12 -31.12
N ASP A 77 4.41 24.62 -30.43
CA ASP A 77 4.21 23.62 -29.38
C ASP A 77 3.35 24.19 -28.23
N PRO A 78 2.42 23.41 -27.66
CA PRO A 78 1.55 23.88 -26.60
C PRO A 78 2.35 24.18 -25.33
N VAL A 79 1.94 25.25 -24.65
CA VAL A 79 2.55 25.71 -23.40
C VAL A 79 1.69 25.24 -22.22
N ALA A 80 2.33 24.71 -21.18
CA ALA A 80 1.66 24.29 -19.96
C ALA A 80 0.99 25.48 -19.25
N LEU A 81 -0.30 25.32 -18.93
CA LEU A 81 -1.08 26.28 -18.14
C LEU A 81 -0.83 26.09 -16.64
N LYS A 82 -1.53 26.84 -15.79
CA LYS A 82 -1.50 26.63 -14.35
C LYS A 82 -2.19 25.33 -13.96
N ASP A 83 -1.75 24.71 -12.87
CA ASP A 83 -2.34 23.48 -12.33
C ASP A 83 -3.85 23.59 -12.06
N GLU A 84 -4.33 24.79 -11.71
CA GLU A 84 -5.74 25.08 -11.41
C GLU A 84 -6.62 25.20 -12.67
N ASP A 85 -6.03 25.55 -13.81
CA ASP A 85 -6.75 25.65 -15.09
C ASP A 85 -7.00 24.26 -15.70
N TYR A 86 -6.27 23.24 -15.21
CA TYR A 86 -6.48 21.86 -15.61
C TYR A 86 -7.65 21.23 -14.83
N PRO A 87 -8.44 20.38 -15.49
CA PRO A 87 -9.57 19.73 -14.84
C PRO A 87 -9.10 18.71 -13.78
N GLU A 88 -9.84 18.60 -12.67
CA GLU A 88 -9.45 17.78 -11.51
C GLU A 88 -9.23 16.29 -11.84
N TRP A 89 -9.96 15.76 -12.83
CA TRP A 89 -9.83 14.35 -13.21
C TRP A 89 -8.44 13.98 -13.74
N LEU A 90 -7.65 14.96 -14.22
CA LEU A 90 -6.28 14.75 -14.70
C LEU A 90 -5.40 14.18 -13.59
N TRP A 91 -5.57 14.68 -12.37
CA TRP A 91 -4.77 14.30 -11.21
C TRP A 91 -5.14 12.89 -10.69
N SER A 92 -6.35 12.41 -10.98
CA SER A 92 -6.79 11.05 -10.65
C SER A 92 -6.44 10.01 -11.73
N CYS A 93 -5.95 10.41 -12.91
CA CYS A 93 -5.64 9.47 -14.00
C CYS A 93 -4.62 8.40 -13.59
N LEU A 94 -3.65 8.74 -12.74
CA LEU A 94 -2.60 7.83 -12.27
C LEU A 94 -3.10 6.80 -11.24
N ASP A 95 -4.30 6.95 -10.70
CA ASP A 95 -4.85 6.00 -9.71
C ASP A 95 -5.13 4.62 -10.33
N VAL A 96 -5.28 4.54 -11.66
CA VAL A 96 -5.37 3.24 -12.37
C VAL A 96 -4.08 2.43 -12.25
N MET A 97 -2.92 3.09 -12.16
CA MET A 97 -1.63 2.42 -11.99
C MET A 97 -1.49 1.88 -10.57
N LYS A 98 -1.91 2.68 -9.56
CA LYS A 98 -1.96 2.23 -8.16
C LYS A 98 -2.88 1.02 -8.00
N LYS A 99 -4.04 1.01 -8.68
CA LYS A 99 -4.97 -0.12 -8.61
C LYS A 99 -4.45 -1.42 -9.25
N GLY A 100 -3.47 -1.33 -10.16
CA GLY A 100 -2.77 -2.47 -10.74
C GLY A 100 -1.59 -2.97 -9.88
N ALA A 101 -0.96 -2.07 -9.13
CA ALA A 101 0.09 -2.36 -8.16
C ALA A 101 -0.51 -2.39 -6.75
N ASP A 102 -1.18 -3.48 -6.39
CA ASP A 102 -1.48 -3.85 -4.99
C ASP A 102 -2.05 -2.74 -4.07
N ALA A 103 -2.79 -1.75 -4.57
CA ALA A 103 -3.34 -0.70 -3.71
C ALA A 103 -4.43 -1.16 -2.71
N ALA A 104 -4.83 -2.44 -2.74
CA ALA A 104 -5.69 -2.99 -1.68
C ALA A 104 -4.89 -3.35 -0.42
N ASP A 105 -3.57 -3.51 -0.52
CA ASP A 105 -2.68 -3.74 0.60
C ASP A 105 -1.25 -3.41 0.11
N GLU A 106 -0.76 -2.20 0.39
CA GLU A 106 0.60 -1.77 0.00
C GLU A 106 1.70 -2.75 0.49
N ASN A 107 1.37 -3.62 1.45
CA ASN A 107 2.25 -4.67 1.97
C ASN A 107 2.03 -6.06 1.35
N ALA A 108 1.01 -6.30 0.52
CA ALA A 108 0.81 -7.61 -0.11
C ALA A 108 1.99 -8.01 -1.01
N GLY A 109 2.66 -7.03 -1.64
CA GLY A 109 3.87 -7.28 -2.41
C GLY A 109 5.05 -7.81 -1.57
N ASP A 110 5.13 -7.44 -0.29
CA ASP A 110 6.19 -7.88 0.63
C ASP A 110 6.02 -9.35 1.07
N GLU A 111 4.80 -9.87 1.03
CA GLU A 111 4.48 -11.28 1.37
C GLU A 111 4.98 -12.25 0.30
N PHE A 112 4.89 -11.83 -0.97
CA PHE A 112 5.32 -12.62 -2.13
C PHE A 112 6.70 -12.22 -2.65
N SER A 113 7.43 -11.36 -1.93
CA SER A 113 8.78 -10.97 -2.30
C SER A 113 9.75 -12.15 -2.37
N LYS A 114 10.73 -12.05 -3.28
CA LYS A 114 11.85 -13.00 -3.42
C LYS A 114 12.73 -13.04 -2.17
N SER A 115 12.75 -11.98 -1.34
CA SER A 115 13.59 -11.91 -0.13
C SER A 115 12.94 -12.60 1.08
N LYS A 116 13.63 -13.60 1.65
CA LYS A 116 13.18 -14.33 2.85
C LYS A 116 12.96 -13.43 4.07
N LYS A 117 13.74 -12.36 4.21
CA LYS A 117 13.62 -11.41 5.33
C LYS A 117 12.32 -10.60 5.23
N GLN A 118 11.97 -10.12 4.03
CA GLN A 118 10.74 -9.37 3.78
C GLN A 118 9.51 -10.22 4.08
N ARG A 119 9.47 -11.46 3.57
CA ARG A 119 8.37 -12.40 3.87
C ARG A 119 8.20 -12.67 5.37
N ARG A 120 9.29 -12.83 6.11
CA ARG A 120 9.25 -13.04 7.57
C ARG A 120 8.72 -11.81 8.32
N LEU A 121 9.08 -10.61 7.87
CA LEU A 121 8.59 -9.37 8.48
C LEU A 121 7.11 -9.15 8.15
N ALA A 122 6.70 -9.37 6.90
CA ALA A 122 5.31 -9.32 6.49
C ALA A 122 4.44 -10.31 7.29
N ALA A 123 4.86 -11.57 7.38
CA ALA A 123 4.15 -12.59 8.18
C ALA A 123 4.09 -12.25 9.68
N LYS A 124 5.12 -11.58 10.23
CA LYS A 124 5.06 -11.07 11.61
C LYS A 124 4.05 -9.93 11.74
N ARG A 125 4.04 -8.98 10.79
CA ARG A 125 3.10 -7.85 10.77
C ARG A 125 1.65 -8.35 10.68
N GLN A 126 1.34 -9.27 9.76
CA GLN A 126 0.01 -9.87 9.64
C GLN A 126 -0.43 -10.51 10.97
N LYS A 127 0.39 -11.40 11.55
CA LYS A 127 0.08 -12.03 12.85
C LYS A 127 -0.16 -11.00 13.96
N THR A 128 0.61 -9.92 13.99
CA THR A 128 0.39 -8.86 14.99
C THR A 128 -0.88 -8.07 14.75
N LEU A 129 -1.29 -7.85 13.50
CA LEU A 129 -2.55 -7.18 13.17
C LEU A 129 -3.75 -8.08 13.50
N GLU A 130 -3.69 -9.35 13.10
CA GLU A 130 -4.70 -10.37 13.45
C GLU A 130 -4.85 -10.50 14.97
N ALA A 131 -3.73 -10.61 15.71
CA ALA A 131 -3.77 -10.68 17.17
C ALA A 131 -4.37 -9.43 17.82
N LYS A 132 -4.13 -8.24 17.26
CA LYS A 132 -4.75 -6.99 17.72
C LYS A 132 -6.25 -6.98 17.45
N LEU A 133 -6.68 -7.32 16.23
CA LEU A 133 -8.10 -7.38 15.87
C LEU A 133 -8.86 -8.40 16.72
N LEU A 134 -8.23 -9.54 17.01
CA LEU A 134 -8.78 -10.56 17.92
C LEU A 134 -8.85 -10.05 19.37
N ALA A 135 -7.83 -9.33 19.85
CA ALA A 135 -7.82 -8.75 21.20
C ALA A 135 -8.85 -7.62 21.35
N GLU A 136 -9.10 -6.86 20.30
CA GLU A 136 -10.15 -5.83 20.23
C GLU A 136 -11.57 -6.43 20.12
N GLY A 137 -11.68 -7.76 19.97
CA GLY A 137 -12.96 -8.46 19.87
C GLY A 137 -13.70 -8.23 18.55
N ASN A 138 -13.05 -7.63 17.55
CA ASN A 138 -13.65 -7.33 16.25
C ASN A 138 -13.59 -8.56 15.32
N LEU A 139 -14.42 -9.55 15.62
CA LEU A 139 -14.52 -10.80 14.84
C LEU A 139 -15.00 -10.55 13.39
N GLU A 140 -15.83 -9.51 13.19
CA GLU A 140 -16.37 -9.14 11.88
C GLU A 140 -15.27 -8.63 10.93
N ALA A 141 -14.28 -7.90 11.44
CA ALA A 141 -13.15 -7.44 10.62
C ALA A 141 -12.22 -8.57 10.16
N LEU A 142 -12.22 -9.72 10.86
CA LEU A 142 -11.44 -10.90 10.48
C LEU A 142 -12.17 -11.81 9.48
N ALA A 143 -13.47 -11.61 9.28
CA ALA A 143 -14.24 -12.40 8.33
C ALA A 143 -13.73 -12.20 6.90
N PRO A 144 -13.68 -13.26 6.05
CA PRO A 144 -13.27 -13.13 4.67
C PRO A 144 -14.13 -12.11 3.92
N LYS A 145 -13.51 -11.08 3.35
CA LYS A 145 -14.20 -10.07 2.57
C LYS A 145 -14.77 -10.69 1.29
N VAL A 146 -16.09 -10.94 1.28
CA VAL A 146 -16.79 -11.47 0.11
C VAL A 146 -16.69 -10.45 -1.04
N PRO A 147 -16.12 -10.80 -2.20
CA PRO A 147 -16.05 -9.90 -3.35
C PRO A 147 -17.45 -9.48 -3.82
N LEU A 148 -17.58 -8.24 -4.31
CA LEU A 148 -18.86 -7.64 -4.71
C LEU A 148 -19.71 -8.53 -5.64
N GLN A 149 -19.06 -9.23 -6.58
CA GLN A 149 -19.71 -10.11 -7.55
C GLN A 149 -20.32 -11.41 -6.96
N HIS A 150 -19.93 -11.79 -5.74
CA HIS A 150 -20.45 -12.97 -5.04
C HIS A 150 -21.47 -12.59 -3.95
N GLN A 151 -21.74 -11.30 -3.76
CA GLN A 151 -22.72 -10.83 -2.79
C GLN A 151 -24.13 -10.93 -3.39
N SER A 152 -25.11 -11.28 -2.55
CA SER A 152 -26.54 -11.32 -2.88
C SER A 152 -27.33 -10.15 -2.29
N VAL A 153 -26.62 -9.16 -1.71
CA VAL A 153 -27.24 -7.96 -1.15
C VAL A 153 -27.78 -7.09 -2.29
N ASN A 154 -28.97 -6.52 -2.09
CA ASN A 154 -29.60 -5.64 -3.07
C ASN A 154 -28.73 -4.40 -3.33
N LEU A 155 -28.59 -4.03 -4.61
CA LEU A 155 -27.98 -2.75 -4.96
C LEU A 155 -28.94 -1.60 -4.59
N PRO A 156 -28.41 -0.42 -4.22
CA PRO A 156 -29.23 0.74 -3.97
C PRO A 156 -30.02 1.14 -5.21
N GLY A 157 -31.29 1.50 -5.03
CA GLY A 157 -32.21 1.86 -6.11
C GLY A 157 -33.68 1.80 -5.70
N GLU A 158 -34.14 2.84 -5.02
CA GLU A 158 -35.53 2.97 -4.57
C GLU A 158 -36.37 3.75 -5.59
N ALA A 159 -37.63 3.35 -5.77
CA ALA A 159 -38.55 4.05 -6.66
C ALA A 159 -38.92 5.43 -6.10
N GLY A 160 -38.78 6.49 -6.91
CA GLY A 160 -39.04 7.86 -6.47
C GLY A 160 -37.93 8.48 -5.61
N GLY A 161 -36.75 7.86 -5.54
CA GLY A 161 -35.60 8.40 -4.81
C GLY A 161 -35.05 9.72 -5.39
N SER A 162 -34.23 10.41 -4.60
CA SER A 162 -33.57 11.65 -5.00
C SER A 162 -32.64 11.45 -6.21
N VAL A 163 -32.34 12.52 -6.96
CA VAL A 163 -31.41 12.46 -8.09
C VAL A 163 -30.04 11.95 -7.66
N GLN A 164 -29.55 12.37 -6.49
CA GLN A 164 -28.28 11.89 -5.92
C GLN A 164 -28.28 10.38 -5.67
N HIS A 165 -29.35 9.86 -5.06
CA HIS A 165 -29.51 8.43 -4.82
C HIS A 165 -29.53 7.63 -6.13
N ASN A 166 -30.11 8.17 -7.20
CA ASN A 166 -30.11 7.54 -8.51
C ASN A 166 -28.71 7.51 -9.16
N ILE A 167 -27.89 8.54 -8.95
CA ILE A 167 -26.51 8.59 -9.42
C ILE A 167 -25.67 7.55 -8.66
N GLU A 168 -25.77 7.50 -7.33
CA GLU A 168 -25.08 6.52 -6.51
C GLU A 168 -25.47 5.08 -6.88
N ALA A 169 -26.76 4.85 -7.14
CA ALA A 169 -27.27 3.57 -7.64
C ALA A 169 -26.64 3.18 -8.98
N ALA A 170 -26.46 4.14 -9.90
CA ALA A 170 -25.78 3.90 -11.17
C ALA A 170 -24.30 3.56 -10.96
N ASP A 171 -23.61 4.26 -10.07
CA ASP A 171 -22.21 4.02 -9.74
C ASP A 171 -22.00 2.62 -9.15
N LYS A 172 -22.87 2.18 -8.23
CA LYS A 172 -22.81 0.82 -7.66
C LYS A 172 -23.04 -0.28 -8.71
N ARG A 173 -23.91 -0.05 -9.68
CA ARG A 173 -24.11 -0.98 -10.81
C ARG A 173 -22.86 -1.04 -11.69
N GLU A 174 -22.22 0.09 -11.96
CA GLU A 174 -20.97 0.14 -12.73
C GLU A 174 -19.79 -0.49 -11.96
N GLU A 175 -19.71 -0.34 -10.63
CA GLU A 175 -18.75 -1.04 -9.78
C GLU A 175 -18.89 -2.57 -9.92
N LEU A 176 -20.12 -3.10 -9.85
CA LEU A 176 -20.41 -4.51 -10.05
C LEU A 176 -20.02 -4.98 -11.46
N ARG A 177 -20.36 -4.20 -12.49
CA ARG A 177 -19.99 -4.51 -13.89
C ARG A 177 -18.48 -4.62 -14.08
N LYS A 178 -17.72 -3.70 -13.47
CA LYS A 178 -16.25 -3.70 -13.49
C LYS A 178 -15.68 -4.91 -12.76
N ALA A 179 -16.24 -5.30 -11.60
CA ALA A 179 -15.85 -6.51 -10.87
C ALA A 179 -16.05 -7.78 -11.72
N MET A 180 -17.26 -7.96 -12.28
CA MET A 180 -17.59 -9.07 -13.18
C MET A 180 -16.68 -9.11 -14.42
N ARG A 181 -16.27 -7.95 -14.95
CA ARG A 181 -15.33 -7.88 -16.08
C ARG A 181 -13.93 -8.34 -15.67
N LYS A 182 -13.47 -8.03 -14.46
CA LYS A 182 -12.16 -8.48 -13.93
C LYS A 182 -12.13 -10.00 -13.80
N GLU A 183 -13.16 -10.60 -13.22
CA GLU A 183 -13.28 -12.05 -13.08
C GLU A 183 -13.34 -12.75 -14.45
N ARG A 184 -14.15 -12.25 -15.39
CA ARG A 184 -14.20 -12.80 -16.76
C ARG A 184 -12.84 -12.73 -17.47
N LYS A 185 -12.10 -11.63 -17.31
CA LYS A 185 -10.75 -11.52 -17.88
C LYS A 185 -9.80 -12.56 -17.28
N ALA A 186 -9.86 -12.81 -15.97
CA ALA A 186 -9.06 -13.84 -15.31
C ALA A 186 -9.42 -15.25 -15.84
N LYS A 187 -10.72 -15.58 -15.89
CA LYS A 187 -11.21 -16.85 -16.44
C LYS A 187 -10.76 -17.09 -17.88
N ILE A 188 -10.83 -16.08 -18.73
CA ILE A 188 -10.35 -16.18 -20.13
C ILE A 188 -8.84 -16.45 -20.17
N LYS A 189 -8.05 -15.76 -19.34
CA LYS A 189 -6.60 -15.97 -19.29
C LYS A 189 -6.24 -17.38 -18.82
N GLU A 190 -6.89 -17.85 -17.76
CA GLU A 190 -6.72 -19.20 -17.22
C GLU A 190 -7.11 -20.26 -18.25
N ALA A 191 -8.29 -20.14 -18.86
CA ALA A 191 -8.74 -21.07 -19.89
C ALA A 191 -7.80 -21.09 -21.11
N ASN A 192 -7.33 -19.93 -21.56
CA ASN A 192 -6.37 -19.86 -22.66
C ASN A 192 -5.03 -20.50 -22.28
N TYR A 193 -4.54 -20.25 -21.07
CA TYR A 193 -3.30 -20.83 -20.57
C TYR A 193 -3.39 -22.35 -20.52
N LEU A 194 -4.43 -22.89 -19.89
CA LEU A 194 -4.68 -24.33 -19.78
C LEU A 194 -4.96 -25.00 -21.13
N LYS A 195 -5.55 -24.29 -22.09
CA LYS A 195 -5.76 -24.80 -23.45
C LYS A 195 -4.47 -24.86 -24.28
N SER A 196 -3.50 -23.99 -23.98
CA SER A 196 -2.21 -23.93 -24.67
C SER A 196 -1.11 -24.79 -24.04
N MET A 197 -1.38 -25.35 -22.85
CA MET A 197 -0.51 -26.28 -22.14
C MET A 197 -0.70 -27.71 -22.63
#